data_AF-A0A5N5EVW2-F1
#
_entry.id   AF-A0A5N5EVW2-F1
#
_cell.length_a   1.000
_cell.length_b   1.000
_cell.length_c   1.000
_cell.angle_alpha   90.00
_cell.angle_beta   90.00
_cell.angle_gamma   90.00
#
_symmetry.space_group_name_H-M   'P 1'
#
loop_
_entity.id
_entity.type
_entity.pdbx_description
1 polymer ?
#
loop_
_entity_poly.entity_id
_entity_poly.type
_entity_poly.pdbx_seq_one_letter_code
_entity_poly.pdbx_strand_id
1 'polypeptide(L)'
;MRLPIDPQADIARRAWVACPACDARHCATCADRRTCGEHWRYLISNKGPVLHLQCPGCTHTWSLDTRLGRPGLGGGSASCS
;
A
#
# COMPACT_ATOMS: atom_id res chain seq x y z
N MET A 1 -9.18 16.30 9.41
CA MET A 1 -10.29 15.38 9.08
C MET A 1 -9.67 14.11 8.51
N ARG A 2 -9.75 12.99 9.23
CA ARG A 2 -9.21 11.70 8.77
C ARG A 2 -10.28 11.08 7.88
N LEU A 3 -10.00 10.95 6.58
CA LEU A 3 -10.92 10.28 5.65
C LEU A 3 -11.25 8.89 6.22
N PRO A 4 -12.51 8.42 6.10
CA PRO A 4 -12.89 7.13 6.63
C PRO A 4 -12.07 6.05 5.95
N ILE A 5 -11.43 5.20 6.76
CA ILE A 5 -10.86 3.94 6.28
C ILE A 5 -12.03 3.13 5.72
N ASP A 6 -11.82 2.52 4.56
CA ASP A 6 -12.86 1.70 3.92
C ASP A 6 -13.39 0.66 4.94
N PRO A 7 -14.71 0.53 5.13
CA PRO A 7 -15.27 -0.41 6.11
C PRO A 7 -14.95 -1.88 5.78
N GLN A 8 -14.53 -2.19 4.54
CA GLN A 8 -14.04 -3.50 4.13
C GLN A 8 -12.55 -3.70 4.44
N ALA A 9 -11.84 -2.65 4.89
CA ALA A 9 -10.46 -2.77 5.31
C ALA A 9 -10.33 -3.79 6.43
N ASP A 10 -9.62 -4.87 6.12
CA ASP A 10 -9.30 -5.90 7.07
C ASP A 10 -8.22 -5.37 8.04
N ILE A 11 -8.67 -4.92 9.22
CA ILE A 11 -7.81 -4.34 10.28
C ILE A 11 -6.76 -5.37 10.75
N ALA A 12 -7.04 -6.66 10.63
CA ALA A 12 -6.11 -7.71 10.99
C ALA A 12 -5.01 -7.91 9.93
N ARG A 13 -5.20 -7.47 8.68
CA ARG A 13 -4.26 -7.67 7.58
C ARG A 13 -3.55 -6.38 7.20
N ARG A 14 -2.29 -6.28 7.66
CA ARG A 14 -1.39 -5.17 7.34
C ARG A 14 -0.41 -5.59 6.25
N ALA A 15 -0.22 -4.72 5.26
CA ALA A 15 0.75 -4.94 4.20
C ALA A 15 1.92 -3.95 4.28
N TRP A 16 3.15 -4.47 4.27
CA TRP A 16 4.40 -3.69 4.26
C TRP A 16 4.95 -3.58 2.84
N VAL A 17 4.23 -2.86 1.98
CA VAL A 17 4.63 -2.65 0.58
C VAL A 17 5.32 -1.28 0.41
N ALA A 18 5.46 -0.72 -0.78
CA ALA A 18 5.81 0.70 -0.97
C ALA A 18 4.54 1.45 -1.39
N CYS A 19 4.32 2.69 -0.89
CA CYS A 19 3.20 3.48 -1.34
C CYS A 19 3.67 4.19 -2.61
N PRO A 20 2.96 4.12 -3.73
CA PRO A 20 3.39 4.82 -4.95
C PRO A 20 3.34 6.34 -4.80
N ALA A 21 2.49 6.86 -3.90
CA ALA A 21 2.31 8.29 -3.68
C ALA A 21 3.16 8.85 -2.52
N CYS A 22 3.63 8.02 -1.59
CA CYS A 22 4.44 8.47 -0.45
C CYS A 22 5.86 7.94 -0.57
N ASP A 23 6.84 8.82 -0.36
CA ASP A 23 8.23 8.40 -0.34
C ASP A 23 8.60 7.78 1.01
N ALA A 24 8.46 6.44 1.09
CA ALA A 24 8.86 5.66 2.26
C ALA A 24 10.39 5.48 2.39
N ARG A 25 11.20 6.04 1.46
CA ARG A 25 12.67 5.94 1.52
C ARG A 25 13.28 6.69 2.70
N HIS A 26 12.55 7.65 3.27
CA HIS A 26 12.98 8.33 4.49
C HIS A 26 12.97 7.44 5.73
N CYS A 27 12.35 6.25 5.68
CA CYS A 27 12.38 5.31 6.79
C CYS A 27 13.48 4.26 6.60
N ALA A 28 14.49 4.28 7.45
CA ALA A 28 15.59 3.31 7.45
C ALA A 28 15.08 1.86 7.55
N THR A 29 14.10 1.60 8.43
CA THR A 29 13.48 0.27 8.60
C THR A 29 12.84 -0.24 7.30
N CYS A 30 12.16 0.63 6.54
CA CYS A 30 11.59 0.27 5.25
C CYS A 30 12.66 0.08 4.18
N ALA A 31 13.72 0.89 4.19
CA ALA A 31 14.87 0.74 3.30
C ALA A 31 15.58 -0.61 3.52
N ASP A 32 15.68 -1.06 4.77
CA ASP A 32 16.18 -2.39 5.18
C ASP A 32 15.20 -3.54 4.88
N ARG A 33 14.06 -3.28 4.22
CA ARG A 33 12.98 -4.25 3.95
C ARG A 33 12.43 -4.91 5.22
N ARG A 34 12.53 -4.24 6.37
CA ARG A 34 11.96 -4.71 7.64
C ARG A 34 10.53 -4.21 7.80
N THR A 35 9.77 -4.91 8.64
CA THR A 35 8.40 -4.55 9.00
C THR A 35 8.41 -3.40 10.02
N CYS A 36 7.98 -2.21 9.60
CA CYS A 36 7.85 -1.06 10.49
C CYS A 36 6.40 -0.90 11.01
N GLY A 37 6.25 -0.34 12.21
CA GLY A 37 4.94 -0.05 12.81
C GLY A 37 4.20 1.14 12.19
N GLU A 38 4.88 1.99 11.42
CA GLU A 38 4.32 3.22 10.82
C GLU A 38 3.99 3.08 9.33
N HIS A 39 4.89 2.53 8.51
CA HIS A 39 4.67 2.41 7.05
C HIS A 39 4.03 1.06 6.67
N TRP A 40 2.77 0.89 7.07
CA TRP A 40 1.93 -0.24 6.69
C TRP A 40 0.65 0.24 6.00
N ARG A 41 -0.02 -0.66 5.26
CA ARG A 41 -1.24 -0.37 4.49
C ARG A 41 -2.37 -1.24 4.98
N TYR A 42 -3.56 -0.69 4.95
CA TYR A 42 -4.79 -1.46 5.10
C TYR A 42 -5.02 -2.29 3.84
N LEU A 43 -5.31 -3.57 4.02
CA LEU A 43 -5.84 -4.40 2.95
C LEU A 43 -7.35 -4.21 2.88
N ILE A 44 -7.83 -3.57 1.82
CA ILE A 44 -9.27 -3.37 1.57
C ILE A 44 -9.90 -4.67 1.08
N SER A 45 -9.25 -5.33 0.12
CA SER A 45 -9.74 -6.56 -0.46
C SER A 45 -8.61 -7.34 -1.12
N ASN A 46 -8.79 -8.64 -1.25
CA ASN A 46 -7.88 -9.51 -1.99
C ASN A 46 -8.68 -10.23 -3.06
N LYS A 47 -8.30 -10.05 -4.32
CA LYS A 47 -8.83 -10.80 -5.47
C LYS A 47 -7.73 -11.67 -6.07
N GLY A 48 -7.59 -12.88 -5.51
CA GLY A 48 -6.60 -13.85 -5.95
C GLY A 48 -5.17 -13.41 -5.62
N PRO A 49 -4.33 -13.07 -6.62
CA PRO A 49 -3.00 -12.51 -6.38
C PRO A 49 -3.00 -10.97 -6.21
N VAL A 50 -4.12 -10.31 -6.48
CA VAL A 50 -4.24 -8.85 -6.46
C VAL A 50 -4.72 -8.38 -5.09
N LEU A 51 -3.90 -7.58 -4.43
CA LEU A 51 -4.19 -6.95 -3.14
C LEU A 51 -4.62 -5.50 -3.36
N HIS A 52 -5.83 -5.16 -2.96
CA HIS A 52 -6.30 -3.78 -2.92
C HIS A 52 -5.91 -3.15 -1.58
N LEU A 53 -5.09 -2.11 -1.63
CA LEU A 53 -4.42 -1.52 -0.47
C LEU A 53 -4.77 -0.04 -0.33
N GLN A 54 -4.83 0.44 0.91
CA GLN A 54 -5.00 1.87 1.25
C GLN A 54 -3.87 2.36 2.17
N CYS A 55 -3.30 3.51 1.83
CA CYS A 55 -2.33 4.20 2.66
C CYS A 55 -3.05 4.98 3.79
N PRO A 56 -2.69 4.79 5.08
CA PRO A 56 -3.28 5.56 6.17
C PRO A 56 -2.88 7.05 6.16
N GLY A 57 -1.72 7.40 5.57
CA GLY A 57 -1.19 8.76 5.58
C GLY A 57 -1.81 9.67 4.52
N CYS A 58 -1.91 9.19 3.27
CA CYS A 58 -2.44 9.97 2.14
C CYS A 58 -3.79 9.48 1.63
N THR A 59 -4.34 8.40 2.20
CA THR A 59 -5.58 7.73 1.75
C THR A 59 -5.57 7.22 0.30
N HIS A 60 -4.39 7.21 -0.34
CA HIS A 60 -4.22 6.65 -1.67
C HIS A 60 -4.53 5.16 -1.69
N THR A 61 -5.40 4.74 -2.60
CA THR A 61 -5.78 3.34 -2.83
C THR A 61 -5.13 2.81 -4.10
N TRP A 62 -4.59 1.59 -4.07
CA TRP A 62 -4.04 0.96 -5.27
C TRP A 62 -4.13 -0.56 -5.20
N SER A 63 -3.96 -1.20 -6.34
CA SER A 63 -3.95 -2.65 -6.48
C SER A 63 -2.51 -3.13 -6.68
N LEU A 64 -2.05 -4.10 -5.89
CA LEU A 64 -0.75 -4.73 -6.01
C LEU A 64 -0.91 -6.19 -6.42
N ASP A 65 -0.37 -6.57 -7.58
CA ASP A 65 -0.27 -7.98 -7.95
C ASP A 65 0.97 -8.62 -7.30
N THR A 66 0.73 -9.58 -6.41
CA THR A 66 1.78 -10.35 -5.71
C THR A 66 2.52 -11.32 -6.61
N ARG A 67 1.95 -11.74 -7.76
CA ARG A 67 2.63 -12.60 -8.76
C ARG A 67 3.72 -11.85 -9.52
N LEU A 68 3.54 -10.54 -9.70
CA LEU A 68 4.52 -9.67 -10.36
C LEU A 68 5.54 -9.10 -9.37
N GLY A 69 5.76 -9.78 -8.23
CA GLY A 69 6.44 -9.36 -7.00
C GLY A 69 7.82 -8.69 -7.08
N ARG A 70 7.96 -7.64 -7.88
CA ARG A 70 9.01 -6.64 -7.82
C ARG A 70 8.34 -5.31 -7.52
N PRO A 71 8.37 -4.83 -6.26
CA PRO A 71 8.15 -3.43 -5.98
C PRO A 71 9.39 -2.67 -6.47
N GLY A 72 9.52 -2.55 -7.79
CA GLY A 72 10.64 -1.92 -8.45
C GLY A 72 10.10 -1.09 -9.61
N LEU A 73 9.87 0.20 -9.32
CA LEU A 73 9.80 1.25 -10.33
C LEU A 73 8.74 1.03 -11.43
N GLY A 74 7.49 0.83 -11.03
CA GLY A 74 6.34 0.93 -11.93
C GLY A 74 5.78 2.35 -11.88
N GLY A 75 6.50 3.32 -12.45
CA GLY A 75 5.88 4.57 -12.88
C GLY A 75 4.91 4.22 -14.01
N GLY A 76 3.62 4.32 -13.74
CA GLY A 76 2.56 3.88 -14.63
C GLY A 76 1.26 4.52 -14.23
N SER A 77 1.10 5.76 -14.67
CA SER A 77 -0.15 6.41 -15.05
C SER A 77 -1.39 5.50 -14.99
N ALA A 78 -2.28 5.81 -14.05
CA ALA A 78 -3.71 5.66 -14.27
C ALA A 78 -4.32 7.06 -14.20
N SER A 79 -4.17 7.80 -15.29
CA SER A 79 -4.99 8.99 -15.53
C SER A 79 -6.44 8.57 -15.78
N CYS A 80 -7.33 9.29 -15.09
CA CYS A 80 -8.70 9.68 -15.45
C CYS A 80 -9.72 8.64 -15.99
N SER A 81 -10.85 8.55 -15.30
CA SER A 81 -12.13 9.12 -15.77
C SER A 81 -12.95 9.57 -14.58
#